data_AF-A0A392Q8S5-F1
#
_entry.id   AF-A0A392Q8S5-F1
#
_cell.length_a   1.000
_cell.length_b   1.000
_cell.length_c   1.000
_cell.angle_alpha   90.00
_cell.angle_beta   90.00
_cell.angle_gamma   90.00
#
_symmetry.space_group_name_H-M   'P 1'
#
loop_
_entity.id
_entity.type
_entity.pdbx_description
1 polymer ?
#
loop_
_entity_poly.entity_id
_entity_poly.type
_entity_poly.pdbx_seq_one_letter_code
_entity_poly.pdbx_strand_id
1 'polypeptide(L)' 'ADVVLRGYSGYNTRWVLKVLDRVFPVSQGGDGGTETAPIALTVFFGANDACLPNRCSAFQHVPLHEYKENIGSTVSFFK' A
#
# COMPACT_ATOMS: atom_id res chain seq x y z
N ALA A 1 -13.53 -17.54 -4.19
CA ALA A 1 -13.12 -16.32 -3.49
C ALA A 1 -12.33 -15.49 -4.48
N ASP A 2 -12.73 -14.24 -4.67
CA ASP A 2 -12.09 -13.35 -5.63
C ASP A 2 -10.90 -12.64 -4.98
N VAL A 3 -9.82 -12.47 -5.75
CA VAL A 3 -8.60 -11.81 -5.29
C VAL A 3 -8.34 -10.63 -6.21
N VAL A 4 -8.30 -9.43 -5.64
CA VAL A 4 -7.97 -8.20 -6.37
C VAL A 4 -6.51 -7.86 -6.10
N LEU A 5 -5.67 -7.89 -7.15
CA LEU A 5 -4.25 -7.56 -7.04
C LEU A 5 -4.03 -6.06 -7.22
N ARG A 6 -3.33 -5.44 -6.26
CA ARG A 6 -2.91 -4.02 -6.28
C ARG A 6 -1.39 -3.88 -6.25
N GLY A 7 -0.70 -4.71 -7.05
CA GLY A 7 0.75 -4.70 -7.18
C GLY A 7 1.22 -3.70 -8.23
N TYR A 8 2.17 -2.82 -7.86
CA TYR A 8 2.73 -1.80 -8.75
C TYR A 8 4.25 -1.88 -8.73
N SER A 9 4.86 -2.02 -9.92
CA SER A 9 6.31 -2.18 -10.03
C SER A 9 7.05 -0.97 -9.47
N GLY A 10 8.07 -1.22 -8.66
CA GLY A 10 8.90 -0.19 -8.04
C GLY A 10 8.24 0.59 -6.90
N TYR A 11 7.00 0.29 -6.52
CA TYR A 11 6.34 0.96 -5.40
C TYR A 11 6.93 0.49 -4.08
N ASN A 12 7.05 1.43 -3.15
CA ASN A 12 7.52 1.26 -1.78
C ASN A 12 6.45 1.84 -0.84
N THR A 13 6.70 1.84 0.46
CA THR A 13 5.70 2.29 1.43
C THR A 13 5.36 3.79 1.34
N ARG A 14 6.17 4.64 0.70
CA ARG A 14 5.77 6.05 0.42
C ARG A 14 4.66 6.14 -0.61
N TRP A 15 4.64 5.21 -1.57
CA TRP A 15 3.68 5.22 -2.65
C TRP A 15 2.31 4.72 -2.22
N VAL A 16 2.25 3.76 -1.27
CA VAL A 16 0.96 3.22 -0.80
C VAL A 16 0.05 4.34 -0.30
N LEU A 17 0.58 5.25 0.53
CA LEU A 17 -0.18 6.36 1.13
C LEU A 17 -0.78 7.30 0.09
N LYS A 18 -0.21 7.37 -1.11
CA LYS A 18 -0.70 8.23 -2.20
C LYS A 18 -1.80 7.57 -3.03
N VAL A 19 -1.90 6.25 -2.98
CA VAL A 19 -2.82 5.49 -3.84
C VAL A 19 -3.95 4.81 -3.08
N LEU A 20 -3.89 4.71 -1.74
CA LEU A 20 -4.88 4.05 -0.90
C LEU A 20 -6.32 4.44 -1.27
N ASP A 21 -6.64 5.73 -1.32
CA ASP A 21 -7.98 6.22 -1.65
C ASP A 21 -8.46 5.84 -3.07
N ARG A 22 -7.52 5.63 -4.00
CA ARG A 22 -7.84 5.28 -5.39
C ARG A 22 -7.99 3.78 -5.59
N VAL A 23 -7.19 2.98 -4.88
CA VAL A 23 -7.15 1.53 -5.04
C VAL A 23 -8.13 0.79 -4.13
N PHE A 24 -8.52 1.45 -3.04
CA PHE A 24 -9.56 1.06 -2.11
C PHE A 24 -10.51 2.24 -1.94
N PRO A 25 -11.38 2.51 -2.94
CA PRO A 25 -12.37 3.56 -2.80
C PRO A 25 -13.16 3.26 -1.53
N VAL A 26 -13.16 4.22 -0.60
CA VAL A 26 -14.01 4.19 0.59
C VAL A 26 -15.40 3.86 0.08
N SER A 27 -15.94 2.71 0.50
CA SER A 27 -17.30 2.32 0.22
C SER A 27 -18.22 3.37 0.85
N GLN A 28 -18.45 4.48 0.14
CA GLN A 28 -19.62 5.31 0.35
C GLN A 28 -20.79 4.39 0.05
N GLY A 29 -21.54 4.04 1.09
CA GLY A 29 -22.76 3.25 1.00
C GLY A 29 -23.85 4.01 0.23
N GLY A 30 -23.65 4.17 -1.08
CA GLY A 30 -24.55 4.82 -2.00
C GLY A 30 -24.49 4.12 -3.35
N ASP A 31 -25.46 3.23 -3.55
CA ASP A 31 -26.11 2.90 -4.81
C ASP A 31 -25.23 2.88 -6.08
N GLY A 32 -24.71 1.69 -6.44
CA GLY A 32 -24.45 1.40 -7.86
C GLY A 32 -23.24 0.53 -8.22
N GLY A 33 -22.39 0.13 -7.27
CA GLY A 33 -21.24 -0.73 -7.56
C GLY A 33 -20.96 -1.71 -6.42
N THR A 34 -21.23 -2.99 -6.65
CA THR A 34 -20.98 -4.11 -5.75
C THR A 34 -19.48 -4.38 -5.58
N GLU A 35 -18.73 -3.52 -4.88
CA GLU A 35 -17.43 -3.91 -4.33
C GLU A 35 -17.59 -4.07 -2.82
N THR A 36 -17.89 -5.30 -2.41
CA THR A 36 -17.89 -5.71 -1.01
C THR A 36 -16.51 -5.49 -0.39
N ALA A 37 -16.45 -4.92 0.82
CA ALA A 37 -15.20 -4.76 1.55
C ALA A 37 -14.44 -6.10 1.65
N PRO A 38 -13.11 -6.10 1.49
CA PRO A 38 -12.33 -7.35 1.49
C PRO A 38 -12.41 -8.03 2.87
N ILE A 39 -12.63 -9.34 2.87
CA ILE A 39 -12.62 -10.16 4.10
C ILE A 39 -11.21 -10.33 4.70
N ALA A 40 -10.19 -10.12 3.87
CA ALA A 40 -8.78 -10.18 4.25
C ALA A 40 -7.96 -9.27 3.33
N LEU A 41 -6.99 -8.57 3.92
CA LEU A 41 -6.02 -7.75 3.20
C LEU A 41 -4.61 -8.25 3.53
N THR A 42 -3.79 -8.43 2.49
CA THR A 42 -2.35 -8.71 2.66
C THR A 42 -1.55 -7.52 2.16
N VAL A 43 -0.72 -6.94 3.03
CA VAL A 43 0.18 -5.84 2.69
C VAL A 43 1.58 -6.40 2.46
N PHE A 44 2.10 -6.29 1.23
CA PHE A 44 3.39 -6.87 0.85
C PHE A 44 4.37 -5.81 0.31
N PHE A 45 4.89 -4.99 1.22
CA PHE A 45 5.93 -3.98 0.96
C PHE A 45 7.21 -4.27 1.76
N GLY A 46 8.35 -3.77 1.29
CA GLY A 46 9.64 -3.86 1.99
C GLY A 46 10.84 -4.10 1.08
N ALA A 47 10.67 -4.81 -0.04
CA ALA A 47 11.79 -5.11 -0.94
C ALA A 47 12.39 -3.83 -1.56
N ASN A 48 11.55 -2.95 -2.09
CA ASN A 48 12.00 -1.68 -2.68
C ASN A 48 12.47 -0.69 -1.59
N ASP A 49 11.77 -0.64 -0.45
CA ASP A 49 12.14 0.16 0.72
C ASP A 49 13.56 -0.16 1.23
N ALA A 50 13.94 -1.44 1.20
CA ALA A 50 15.24 -1.93 1.64
C ALA A 50 16.37 -1.73 0.62
N CYS A 51 16.13 -1.05 -0.50
CA CYS A 51 17.19 -0.73 -1.45
C CYS A 51 18.34 0.01 -0.76
N LEU A 52 19.57 -0.39 -1.07
CA LEU A 52 20.74 0.21 -0.47
C LEU A 52 20.96 1.63 -1.02
N PRO A 53 21.26 2.63 -0.16
CA PRO A 53 21.43 4.02 -0.58
C PRO A 53 22.66 4.26 -1.46
N ASN A 54 23.57 3.28 -1.58
CA ASN A 54 24.80 3.35 -2.37
C ASN A 54 24.78 2.46 -3.63
N ARG A 55 23.59 2.06 -4.11
CA ARG A 55 23.40 1.24 -5.32
C ARG A 55 22.48 1.94 -6.33
N CYS A 56 22.34 1.35 -7.52
CA CYS A 56 21.53 1.92 -8.61
C CYS A 56 20.05 2.17 -8.26
N SER A 57 19.50 1.44 -7.29
CA SER A 57 18.12 1.59 -6.81
C SER A 57 18.00 2.45 -5.53
N ALA A 58 19.02 3.24 -5.18
CA ALA A 58 19.03 4.08 -3.98
C ALA A 58 17.80 5.00 -3.85
N PHE A 59 17.23 5.43 -4.98
CA PHE A 59 16.03 6.26 -5.02
C PHE A 59 14.77 5.58 -4.44
N GLN A 60 14.76 4.25 -4.32
CA GLN A 60 13.66 3.49 -3.72
C GLN A 60 13.78 3.36 -2.20
N HIS A 61 14.95 3.68 -1.63
CA HIS A 61 15.22 3.49 -0.21
C HIS A 61 14.24 4.27 0.67
N VAL A 62 13.74 3.59 1.70
CA VAL A 62 12.93 4.16 2.77
C VAL A 62 13.60 3.82 4.11
N PRO A 63 13.96 4.82 4.94
CA PRO A 63 14.50 4.59 6.26
C PRO A 63 13.57 3.76 7.14
N LEU A 64 14.13 2.93 8.04
CA LEU A 64 13.35 1.99 8.86
C LEU A 64 12.24 2.66 9.69
N HIS A 65 12.49 3.85 10.25
CA HIS A 65 11.48 4.56 11.04
C HIS A 65 10.29 4.96 10.18
N GLU A 66 10.56 5.46 8.97
CA GLU A 66 9.54 5.87 8.01
C GLU A 66 8.76 4.67 7.46
N TYR A 67 9.45 3.55 7.17
CA TYR A 67 8.78 2.30 6.78
C TYR A 67 7.76 1.85 7.84
N LYS A 68 8.14 1.87 9.13
CA LYS A 68 7.24 1.51 10.23
C LYS A 68 6.03 2.43 10.30
N GLU A 69 6.25 3.74 10.18
CA GLU A 69 5.18 4.74 10.17
C GLU A 69 4.23 4.54 8.99
N ASN A 70 4.76 4.36 7.77
CA ASN A 70 3.97 4.16 6.57
C ASN A 70 3.10 2.88 6.65
N ILE A 71 3.65 1.78 7.17
CA ILE A 71 2.88 0.55 7.42
C ILE A 71 1.80 0.80 8.48
N GLY A 72 2.12 1.51 9.56
CA GLY A 72 1.16 1.88 10.59
C GLY A 72 -0.01 2.70 10.03
N SER A 73 0.29 3.71 9.22
CA SER A 73 -0.71 4.54 8.54
C SER A 73 -1.56 3.73 7.57
N THR A 74 -0.96 2.80 6.83
CA THR A 74 -1.67 1.89 5.93
C THR A 74 -2.66 1.02 6.70
N VAL A 75 -2.25 0.43 7.83
CA VAL A 75 -3.14 -0.40 8.65
C VAL A 75 -4.26 0.44 9.28
N SER A 76 -3.94 1.65 9.74
CA SER A 76 -4.94 2.57 10.32
C SER A 76 -5.97 3.05 9.31
N PHE A 77 -5.64 3.11 8.01
CA PHE A 77 -6.61 3.46 6.96
C PHE A 77 -7.75 2.43 6.83
N PHE A 78 -7.49 1.16 7.13
CA PHE A 78 -8.48 0.08 7.04
C PHE A 78 -9.16 -0.27 8.38
N LYS A 79 -8.79 0.40 9.46
CA LYS A 79 -9.46 0.27 10.77
C LYS A 79 -10.61 1.26 10.87
#